data_AF-A0A2U1ZVW8-F1
#
_entry.id   AF-A0A2U1ZVW8-F1
#
_cell.length_a   1.000
_cell.length_b   1.000
_cell.length_c   1.000
_cell.angle_alpha   90.00
_cell.angle_beta   90.00
_cell.angle_gamma   90.00
#
_symmetry.space_group_name_H-M   'P 1'
#
loop_
_entity.id
_entity.type
_entity.pdbx_description
1 polymer ?
#
loop_
_entity_poly.entity_id
_entity_poly.type
_entity_poly.pdbx_seq_one_letter_code
_entity_poly.pdbx_strand_id
1 'polypeptide(L)'
;MRYADQIVRFQEFLRATESETDDAPPVAPERAAEVLRDLLTRSDRAGADLRDPTPELVRWVLRDVSGEEAVSDEDYDAAVTVLAQWLLFLRRDLGWRRSERNVDLCWDLVQRYTTRPIPLGAVARIVDSTLATVLASSPAAAEVSRALLVLPVVRALELTCRTVVSREALSADHVVSLAQLPQDSATADVWLLALELSRLLETDDDGFLRAGDTVADAGRMPRVSDRLARNLVAGLVQAAVIHQPPDDAPREIGDAAWVLTTVALVTACDPTLLEAVPDDPDDEEESLLEPVTDLATALLGERGDLVEPTVVHVASALDALTWSGLLQPLTLPRGGETLAVPTALRHAVAQALGDLFGTGDDHETGVRTLAPVEIVSTLPAGTWLEIAVEEAGTVRVAADADLETVRREVTTVLGVDPVAAVLSGASDVPAYRFAHPSILDAFDDDGDEVVTDSTAAQVGGVLAVGDTFWLQYVAQDGDEQHRTVRLRVTGSGAPS
;
A
#
# COMPACT_ATOMS: atom_id res chain seq x y z
N MET A 1 -6.73 -29.84 3.81
CA MET A 1 -8.18 -30.09 3.57
C MET A 1 -9.06 -28.85 3.68
N ARG A 2 -8.62 -27.75 4.33
CA ARG A 2 -9.45 -26.56 4.61
C ARG A 2 -9.98 -25.82 3.36
N TYR A 3 -9.25 -25.85 2.24
CA TYR A 3 -9.57 -25.06 1.03
C TYR A 3 -10.04 -25.87 -0.19
N ALA A 4 -10.30 -27.18 -0.02
CA ALA A 4 -10.51 -28.08 -1.17
C ALA A 4 -11.72 -27.68 -2.03
N ASP A 5 -12.83 -27.29 -1.41
CA ASP A 5 -14.07 -26.89 -2.10
C ASP A 5 -13.89 -25.61 -2.93
N GLN A 6 -13.22 -24.61 -2.37
CA GLN A 6 -13.00 -23.32 -3.03
C GLN A 6 -12.01 -23.42 -4.18
N ILE A 7 -10.97 -24.24 -4.05
CA ILE A 7 -10.04 -24.52 -5.14
C ILE A 7 -10.78 -25.17 -6.31
N VAL A 8 -11.69 -26.11 -6.04
CA VAL A 8 -12.50 -26.75 -7.11
C VAL A 8 -13.42 -25.72 -7.78
N ARG A 9 -14.12 -24.88 -7.00
CA ARG A 9 -14.96 -23.81 -7.56
C ARG A 9 -14.18 -22.80 -8.38
N PHE A 10 -12.97 -22.45 -7.96
CA PHE A 10 -12.07 -21.57 -8.72
C PHE A 10 -11.66 -22.21 -10.05
N GLN A 11 -11.34 -23.51 -10.07
CA GLN A 11 -11.06 -24.22 -11.33
C GLN A 11 -12.26 -24.20 -12.28
N GLU A 12 -13.47 -24.40 -11.76
CA GLU A 12 -14.69 -24.35 -12.55
C GLU A 12 -14.94 -22.94 -13.10
N PHE A 13 -14.69 -21.89 -12.30
CA PHE A 13 -14.74 -20.50 -12.73
C PHE A 13 -13.77 -20.21 -13.90
N LEU A 14 -12.54 -20.68 -13.83
CA LEU A 14 -11.56 -20.50 -14.92
C LEU A 14 -12.00 -21.22 -16.20
N ARG A 15 -12.50 -22.46 -16.09
CA ARG A 15 -13.03 -23.23 -17.24
C ARG A 15 -14.26 -22.57 -17.87
N ALA A 16 -15.12 -21.95 -17.05
CA ALA A 16 -16.26 -21.21 -17.55
C ALA A 16 -15.82 -19.95 -18.32
N THR A 17 -14.80 -19.25 -17.82
CA THR A 17 -14.26 -18.04 -18.46
C THR A 17 -13.61 -18.34 -19.82
N GLU A 18 -12.89 -19.47 -19.93
CA GLU A 18 -12.34 -19.99 -21.20
C GLU A 18 -13.43 -20.22 -22.25
N SER A 19 -14.58 -20.76 -21.83
CA SER A 19 -15.72 -21.03 -22.72
C SER A 19 -16.48 -19.76 -23.13
N GLU A 20 -16.33 -18.66 -22.41
CA GLU A 20 -17.04 -17.39 -22.65
C GLU A 20 -16.25 -16.43 -23.55
N THR A 21 -14.91 -16.49 -23.52
CA THR A 21 -14.03 -15.49 -24.16
C THR A 21 -13.34 -15.99 -25.43
N ASP A 22 -13.42 -17.28 -25.78
CA ASP A 22 -12.64 -17.95 -26.85
C ASP A 22 -11.11 -17.83 -26.70
N ASP A 23 -10.63 -17.16 -25.66
CA ASP A 23 -9.24 -17.06 -25.25
C ASP A 23 -8.95 -18.05 -24.11
N ALA A 24 -7.88 -18.82 -24.26
CA ALA A 24 -7.42 -19.71 -23.19
C ALA A 24 -6.95 -18.86 -22.00
N PRO A 25 -7.27 -19.25 -20.74
CA PRO A 25 -6.76 -18.54 -19.58
C PRO A 25 -5.22 -18.59 -19.59
N PRO A 26 -4.54 -17.50 -19.17
CA PRO A 26 -3.08 -17.41 -19.20
C PRO A 26 -2.38 -18.52 -18.41
N VAL A 27 -3.06 -19.09 -17.41
CA VAL A 27 -2.61 -20.28 -16.67
C VAL A 27 -3.71 -21.35 -16.74
N ALA A 28 -3.33 -22.58 -17.10
CA ALA A 28 -4.26 -23.71 -17.18
C ALA A 28 -4.96 -23.96 -15.82
N PRO A 29 -6.26 -24.28 -15.78
CA PRO A 29 -7.03 -24.42 -14.52
C PRO A 29 -6.41 -25.39 -13.50
N GLU A 30 -5.80 -26.48 -13.96
CA GLU A 30 -5.10 -27.44 -13.09
C GLU A 30 -3.88 -26.80 -12.42
N ARG A 31 -3.06 -26.09 -13.20
CA ARG A 31 -1.88 -25.37 -12.69
C ARG A 31 -2.31 -24.22 -11.78
N ALA A 32 -3.34 -23.48 -12.14
CA ALA A 32 -3.88 -22.38 -11.36
C ALA A 32 -4.33 -22.84 -9.96
N ALA A 33 -4.93 -24.02 -9.85
CA ALA A 33 -5.30 -24.60 -8.56
C ALA A 33 -4.12 -25.05 -7.70
N GLU A 34 -3.04 -25.52 -8.31
CA GLU A 34 -1.81 -25.85 -7.61
C GLU A 34 -1.16 -24.58 -7.03
N VAL A 35 -1.05 -23.55 -7.87
CA VAL A 35 -0.51 -22.24 -7.49
C VAL A 35 -1.39 -21.59 -6.41
N LEU A 36 -2.72 -21.58 -6.56
CA LEU A 36 -3.63 -21.05 -5.54
C LEU A 36 -3.49 -21.79 -4.21
N ARG A 37 -3.29 -23.12 -4.24
CA ARG A 37 -3.07 -23.90 -3.02
C ARG A 37 -1.78 -23.48 -2.31
N ASP A 38 -0.73 -23.18 -3.07
CA ASP A 38 0.51 -22.64 -2.53
C ASP A 38 0.27 -21.26 -1.91
N LEU A 39 -0.35 -20.33 -2.63
CA LEU A 39 -0.67 -18.97 -2.14
C LEU A 39 -1.53 -18.99 -0.86
N LEU A 40 -2.53 -19.87 -0.78
CA LEU A 40 -3.34 -20.06 0.43
C LEU A 40 -2.49 -20.59 1.60
N THR A 41 -1.59 -21.53 1.33
CA THR A 41 -0.66 -22.06 2.35
C THR A 41 0.30 -20.98 2.83
N ARG A 42 0.77 -20.10 1.92
CA ARG A 42 1.59 -18.94 2.26
C ARG A 42 0.82 -17.98 3.15
N SER A 43 -0.41 -17.63 2.79
CA SER A 43 -1.27 -16.75 3.61
C SER A 43 -1.47 -17.30 5.03
N ASP A 44 -1.67 -18.62 5.18
CA ASP A 44 -1.78 -19.28 6.49
C ASP A 44 -0.51 -19.08 7.35
N ARG A 45 0.69 -19.07 6.74
CA ARG A 45 1.95 -18.79 7.46
C ARG A 45 2.01 -17.35 7.95
N ALA A 46 1.43 -16.42 7.20
CA ALA A 46 1.26 -15.02 7.63
C ALA A 46 0.22 -14.85 8.74
N GLY A 47 -0.53 -15.90 9.08
CA GLY A 47 -1.62 -15.86 10.05
C GLY A 47 -2.91 -15.24 9.50
N ALA A 48 -3.01 -14.98 8.21
CA ALA A 48 -4.18 -14.38 7.58
C ALA A 48 -4.76 -15.30 6.50
N ASP A 49 -5.91 -14.93 5.93
CA ASP A 49 -6.65 -15.80 5.03
C ASP A 49 -7.00 -15.09 3.73
N LEU A 50 -6.48 -15.61 2.63
CA LEU A 50 -6.63 -15.02 1.30
C LEU A 50 -8.08 -15.07 0.76
N ARG A 51 -9.05 -15.63 1.51
CA ARG A 51 -10.49 -15.52 1.22
C ARG A 51 -11.07 -14.13 1.52
N ASP A 52 -10.40 -13.37 2.36
CA ASP A 52 -10.71 -11.97 2.65
C ASP A 52 -9.41 -11.16 2.59
N PRO A 53 -8.88 -10.92 1.39
CA PRO A 53 -7.59 -10.27 1.23
C PRO A 53 -7.64 -8.82 1.72
N THR A 54 -6.52 -8.41 2.31
CA THR A 54 -6.20 -7.01 2.57
C THR A 54 -4.96 -6.63 1.77
N PRO A 55 -4.70 -5.33 1.54
CA PRO A 55 -3.51 -4.89 0.82
C PRO A 55 -2.21 -5.41 1.47
N GLU A 56 -2.17 -5.45 2.80
CA GLU A 56 -1.02 -5.97 3.56
C GLU A 56 -0.82 -7.47 3.33
N LEU A 57 -1.90 -8.27 3.29
CA LEU A 57 -1.81 -9.70 3.02
C LEU A 57 -1.35 -9.97 1.58
N VAL A 58 -1.93 -9.26 0.61
CA VAL A 58 -1.57 -9.39 -0.81
C VAL A 58 -0.08 -9.06 -0.99
N ARG A 59 0.37 -7.94 -0.42
CA ARG A 59 1.79 -7.55 -0.43
C ARG A 59 2.68 -8.62 0.20
N TRP A 60 2.30 -9.14 1.37
CA TRP A 60 3.07 -10.17 2.06
C TRP A 60 3.19 -11.44 1.22
N VAL A 61 2.08 -11.92 0.63
CA VAL A 61 2.08 -13.15 -0.19
C VAL A 61 2.97 -12.97 -1.41
N LEU A 62 2.85 -11.85 -2.12
CA LEU A 62 3.68 -11.56 -3.29
C LEU A 62 5.17 -11.47 -2.94
N ARG A 63 5.52 -10.87 -1.80
CA ARG A 63 6.90 -10.85 -1.28
C ARG A 63 7.41 -12.24 -0.99
N ASP A 64 6.63 -13.04 -0.27
CA ASP A 64 7.01 -14.40 0.14
C ASP A 64 7.23 -15.31 -1.07
N VAL A 65 6.47 -15.12 -2.16
CA VAL A 65 6.72 -15.78 -3.46
C VAL A 65 8.01 -15.27 -4.10
N SER A 66 8.24 -13.94 -4.14
CA SER A 66 9.44 -13.36 -4.77
C SER A 66 10.75 -13.72 -4.06
N GLY A 67 10.72 -13.83 -2.74
CA GLY A 67 11.89 -14.01 -1.87
C GLY A 67 12.43 -15.43 -1.83
N GLU A 68 11.74 -16.39 -2.45
CA GLU A 68 12.16 -17.78 -2.47
C GLU A 68 13.21 -18.00 -3.58
N GLU A 69 14.45 -18.29 -3.17
CA GLU A 69 15.62 -18.45 -4.05
C GLU A 69 15.42 -19.50 -5.18
N ALA A 70 14.46 -20.41 -5.03
CA ALA A 70 14.18 -21.49 -5.99
C ALA A 70 13.03 -21.19 -6.96
N VAL A 71 12.32 -20.06 -6.83
CA VAL A 71 11.17 -19.73 -7.70
C VAL A 71 11.67 -19.20 -9.04
N SER A 72 11.27 -19.87 -10.13
CA SER A 72 11.51 -19.42 -11.50
C SER A 72 10.64 -18.21 -11.86
N ASP A 73 11.04 -17.42 -12.85
CA ASP A 73 10.23 -16.28 -13.32
C ASP A 73 8.85 -16.76 -13.82
N GLU A 74 8.78 -17.91 -14.48
CA GLU A 74 7.53 -18.52 -14.94
C GLU A 74 6.58 -18.87 -13.78
N ASP A 75 7.13 -19.39 -12.67
CA ASP A 75 6.35 -19.70 -11.46
C ASP A 75 5.88 -18.44 -10.73
N TYR A 76 6.70 -17.39 -10.72
CA TYR A 76 6.33 -16.09 -10.18
C TYR A 76 5.19 -15.45 -10.99
N ASP A 77 5.31 -15.42 -12.32
CA ASP A 77 4.29 -14.88 -13.22
C ASP A 77 2.97 -15.66 -13.08
N ALA A 78 3.05 -16.98 -12.93
CA ALA A 78 1.89 -17.82 -12.64
C ALA A 78 1.24 -17.45 -11.29
N ALA A 79 2.04 -17.18 -10.25
CA ALA A 79 1.55 -16.77 -8.94
C ALA A 79 0.81 -15.42 -8.98
N VAL A 80 1.39 -14.41 -9.61
CA VAL A 80 0.75 -13.09 -9.78
C VAL A 80 -0.54 -13.20 -10.58
N THR A 81 -0.52 -13.94 -11.69
CA THR A 81 -1.68 -14.16 -12.56
C THR A 81 -2.82 -14.87 -11.82
N VAL A 82 -2.49 -15.95 -11.10
CA VAL A 82 -3.48 -16.73 -10.34
C VAL A 82 -4.02 -15.91 -9.17
N LEU A 83 -3.22 -15.06 -8.54
CA LEU A 83 -3.68 -14.15 -7.51
C LEU A 83 -4.69 -13.14 -8.07
N ALA A 84 -4.41 -12.53 -9.23
CA ALA A 84 -5.35 -11.64 -9.92
C ALA A 84 -6.68 -12.33 -10.21
N GLN A 85 -6.61 -13.54 -10.79
CA GLN A 85 -7.80 -14.36 -11.09
C GLN A 85 -8.57 -14.75 -9.82
N TRP A 86 -7.86 -15.02 -8.73
CA TRP A 86 -8.48 -15.33 -7.44
C TRP A 86 -9.22 -14.12 -6.86
N LEU A 87 -8.64 -12.90 -6.92
CA LEU A 87 -9.33 -11.67 -6.49
C LEU A 87 -10.61 -11.42 -7.31
N LEU A 88 -10.56 -11.66 -8.63
CA LEU A 88 -11.75 -11.58 -9.49
C LEU A 88 -12.81 -12.62 -9.11
N PHE A 89 -12.40 -13.86 -8.82
CA PHE A 89 -13.30 -14.91 -8.35
C PHE A 89 -13.93 -14.57 -7.00
N LEU A 90 -13.17 -13.99 -6.06
CA LEU A 90 -13.70 -13.51 -4.79
C LEU A 90 -14.78 -12.46 -5.00
N ARG A 91 -14.52 -11.49 -5.89
CA ARG A 91 -15.46 -10.42 -6.22
C ARG A 91 -16.74 -10.96 -6.86
N ARG A 92 -16.63 -11.86 -7.83
CA ARG A 92 -17.77 -12.37 -8.61
C ARG A 92 -18.58 -13.44 -7.89
N ASP A 93 -17.93 -14.42 -7.25
CA ASP A 93 -18.54 -15.69 -6.85
C ASP A 93 -18.59 -15.94 -5.34
N LEU A 94 -17.76 -15.24 -4.55
CA LEU A 94 -17.72 -15.39 -3.09
C LEU A 94 -18.18 -14.14 -2.31
N GLY A 95 -18.38 -13.01 -2.99
CA GLY A 95 -18.85 -11.77 -2.39
C GLY A 95 -17.84 -11.21 -1.39
N TRP A 96 -16.75 -10.66 -1.92
CA TRP A 96 -15.69 -10.01 -1.12
C TRP A 96 -16.28 -9.00 -0.13
N ARG A 97 -16.06 -9.23 1.16
CA ARG A 97 -16.72 -8.55 2.29
C ARG A 97 -15.99 -7.30 2.77
N ARG A 98 -15.45 -6.52 1.83
CA ARG A 98 -14.66 -5.30 2.07
C ARG A 98 -15.18 -4.14 1.22
N SER A 99 -14.81 -2.92 1.59
CA SER A 99 -15.03 -1.70 0.82
C SER A 99 -14.38 -1.76 -0.56
N GLU A 100 -14.90 -0.99 -1.53
CA GLU A 100 -14.28 -0.86 -2.86
C GLU A 100 -12.86 -0.32 -2.76
N ARG A 101 -12.59 0.59 -1.82
CA ARG A 101 -11.24 1.08 -1.59
C ARG A 101 -10.23 -0.04 -1.31
N ASN A 102 -10.61 -1.03 -0.51
CA ASN A 102 -9.75 -2.18 -0.22
C ASN A 102 -9.53 -3.06 -1.46
N VAL A 103 -10.61 -3.27 -2.22
CA VAL A 103 -10.58 -4.02 -3.48
C VAL A 103 -9.58 -3.39 -4.46
N ASP A 104 -9.69 -2.09 -4.68
CA ASP A 104 -8.80 -1.34 -5.57
C ASP A 104 -7.35 -1.44 -5.12
N LEU A 105 -7.07 -1.19 -3.83
CA LEU A 105 -5.71 -1.26 -3.29
C LEU A 105 -5.07 -2.65 -3.46
N CYS A 106 -5.85 -3.72 -3.30
CA CYS A 106 -5.36 -5.08 -3.55
C CYS A 106 -5.10 -5.32 -5.05
N TRP A 107 -6.01 -4.86 -5.91
CA TRP A 107 -5.86 -4.97 -7.37
C TRP A 107 -4.62 -4.23 -7.87
N ASP A 108 -4.42 -3.01 -7.38
CA ASP A 108 -3.28 -2.17 -7.64
C ASP A 108 -1.95 -2.83 -7.25
N LEU A 109 -1.91 -3.49 -6.09
CA LEU A 109 -0.73 -4.23 -5.67
C LEU A 109 -0.44 -5.38 -6.63
N VAL A 110 -1.44 -6.16 -7.02
CA VAL A 110 -1.24 -7.25 -7.99
C VAL A 110 -0.73 -6.70 -9.32
N GLN A 111 -1.25 -5.57 -9.80
CA GLN A 111 -0.76 -4.91 -11.02
C GLN A 111 0.69 -4.44 -10.89
N ARG A 112 1.08 -3.82 -9.77
CA ARG A 112 2.46 -3.38 -9.52
C ARG A 112 3.45 -4.54 -9.48
N TYR A 113 3.05 -5.66 -8.89
CA TYR A 113 3.88 -6.86 -8.75
C TYR A 113 3.90 -7.75 -10.01
N THR A 114 3.32 -7.31 -11.13
CA THR A 114 3.57 -7.92 -12.45
C THR A 114 5.05 -7.88 -12.84
N THR A 115 5.81 -6.92 -12.28
CA THR A 115 7.27 -6.94 -12.33
C THR A 115 7.79 -7.61 -11.04
N ARG A 116 8.53 -8.71 -11.17
CA ARG A 116 9.08 -9.45 -10.03
C ARG A 116 10.01 -8.55 -9.20
N PRO A 117 9.78 -8.37 -7.88
CA PRO A 117 10.72 -7.70 -7.00
C PRO A 117 12.04 -8.48 -6.96
N ILE A 118 13.17 -7.79 -7.11
CA ILE A 118 14.48 -8.41 -6.94
C ILE A 118 14.71 -8.68 -5.44
N PRO A 119 14.90 -9.94 -5.01
CA PRO A 119 15.21 -10.23 -3.62
C PRO A 119 16.60 -9.67 -3.27
N LEU A 120 16.65 -8.76 -2.29
CA LEU A 120 17.86 -7.99 -1.93
C LEU A 120 19.00 -8.81 -1.28
N GLY A 121 18.97 -10.15 -1.29
CA GLY A 121 20.06 -11.02 -0.83
C GLY A 121 20.66 -10.66 0.54
N ALA A 122 21.97 -10.80 0.71
CA ALA A 122 22.66 -10.46 1.97
C ALA A 122 22.62 -8.95 2.34
N VAL A 123 22.37 -8.08 1.35
CA VAL A 123 22.14 -6.63 1.54
C VAL A 123 20.80 -6.39 2.26
N ALA A 124 19.83 -7.31 2.10
CA ALA A 124 18.51 -7.24 2.71
C ALA A 124 18.56 -7.09 4.24
N ARG A 125 19.50 -7.71 4.97
CA ARG A 125 19.49 -7.63 6.44
C ARG A 125 19.78 -6.23 6.98
N ILE A 126 20.73 -5.51 6.38
CA ILE A 126 21.07 -4.14 6.78
C ILE A 126 19.96 -3.18 6.32
N VAL A 127 19.43 -3.41 5.11
CA VAL A 127 18.30 -2.65 4.57
C VAL A 127 17.05 -2.84 5.45
N ASP A 128 16.69 -4.08 5.77
CA ASP A 128 15.55 -4.43 6.63
C ASP A 128 15.70 -3.83 8.02
N SER A 129 16.88 -3.94 8.66
CA SER A 129 17.07 -3.36 10.00
C SER A 129 16.97 -1.83 9.99
N THR A 130 17.47 -1.18 8.93
CA THR A 130 17.43 0.27 8.79
C THR A 130 16.00 0.73 8.52
N LEU A 131 15.31 0.09 7.56
CA LEU A 131 13.91 0.38 7.25
C LEU A 131 13.01 0.14 8.47
N ALA A 132 13.15 -0.97 9.18
CA ALA A 132 12.38 -1.25 10.40
C ALA A 132 12.62 -0.18 11.49
N THR A 133 13.86 0.27 11.66
CA THR A 133 14.20 1.33 12.63
C THR A 133 13.55 2.67 12.25
N VAL A 134 13.59 3.04 10.97
CA VAL A 134 12.96 4.27 10.46
C VAL A 134 11.43 4.18 10.52
N LEU A 135 10.85 3.03 10.19
CA LEU A 135 9.41 2.79 10.21
C LEU A 135 8.84 2.78 11.63
N ALA A 136 9.62 2.36 12.63
CA ALA A 136 9.21 2.42 14.04
C ALA A 136 8.98 3.85 14.55
N SER A 137 9.50 4.87 13.86
CA SER A 137 9.39 6.28 14.25
C SER A 137 8.57 7.07 13.24
N SER A 138 7.24 7.04 13.37
CA SER A 138 6.34 7.80 12.49
C SER A 138 6.30 9.29 12.88
N PRO A 139 6.61 10.22 11.96
CA PRO A 139 6.56 11.66 12.22
C PRO A 139 5.11 12.15 12.32
N ALA A 140 4.91 13.31 12.96
CA ALA A 140 3.58 13.90 13.04
C ALA A 140 3.13 14.41 11.66
N ALA A 141 1.87 14.16 11.27
CA ALA A 141 1.30 14.56 9.97
C ALA A 141 1.51 16.05 9.62
N ALA A 142 1.52 16.94 10.63
CA ALA A 142 1.77 18.36 10.45
C ALA A 142 3.23 18.69 10.07
N GLU A 143 4.19 17.89 10.53
CA GLU A 143 5.60 18.02 10.17
C GLU A 143 5.85 17.53 8.75
N VAL A 144 5.24 16.40 8.39
CA VAL A 144 5.26 15.86 7.01
C VAL A 144 4.70 16.88 6.02
N SER A 145 3.51 17.43 6.32
CA SER A 145 2.85 18.43 5.47
C SER A 145 3.70 19.71 5.32
N ARG A 146 4.37 20.15 6.39
CA ARG A 146 5.25 21.33 6.36
C ARG A 146 6.51 21.08 5.55
N ALA A 147 7.11 19.89 5.69
CA ALA A 147 8.28 19.50 4.91
C ALA A 147 7.94 19.40 3.43
N LEU A 148 6.76 18.88 3.08
CA LEU A 148 6.31 18.82 1.68
C LEU A 148 6.18 20.23 1.06
N LEU A 149 5.57 21.18 1.77
CA LEU A 149 5.32 22.54 1.28
C LEU A 149 6.56 23.30 0.82
N VAL A 150 7.74 22.94 1.32
CA VAL A 150 9.01 23.59 0.98
C VAL A 150 9.78 22.88 -0.14
N LEU A 151 9.30 21.72 -0.60
CA LEU A 151 9.95 21.00 -1.69
C LEU A 151 9.78 21.74 -3.03
N PRO A 152 10.84 21.89 -3.84
CA PRO A 152 10.77 22.49 -5.18
C PRO A 152 9.72 21.84 -6.08
N VAL A 153 9.56 20.52 -6.00
CA VAL A 153 8.63 19.74 -6.84
C VAL A 153 7.17 20.16 -6.66
N VAL A 154 6.77 20.65 -5.48
CA VAL A 154 5.37 21.03 -5.19
C VAL A 154 4.90 22.15 -6.11
N ARG A 155 5.78 23.09 -6.48
CA ARG A 155 5.42 24.17 -7.41
C ARG A 155 5.21 23.65 -8.83
N ALA A 156 6.04 22.70 -9.28
CA ALA A 156 5.87 22.05 -10.57
C ALA A 156 4.55 21.28 -10.59
N LEU A 157 4.26 20.51 -9.54
CA LEU A 157 3.01 19.78 -9.36
C LEU A 157 1.78 20.71 -9.41
N GLU A 158 1.79 21.81 -8.66
CA GLU A 158 0.67 22.77 -8.64
C GLU A 158 0.38 23.34 -10.04
N LEU A 159 1.45 23.65 -10.79
CA LEU A 159 1.33 24.16 -12.15
C LEU A 159 0.78 23.09 -13.10
N THR A 160 1.26 21.85 -13.00
CA THR A 160 0.77 20.72 -13.80
C THR A 160 -0.69 20.42 -13.51
N CYS A 161 -1.09 20.21 -12.25
CA CYS A 161 -2.47 19.92 -11.86
C CYS A 161 -3.44 21.03 -12.30
N ARG A 162 -3.07 22.30 -12.14
CA ARG A 162 -3.89 23.43 -12.60
C ARG A 162 -4.03 23.45 -14.12
N THR A 163 -2.96 23.13 -14.84
CA THR A 163 -2.97 23.18 -16.31
C THR A 163 -3.79 22.02 -16.88
N VAL A 164 -3.64 20.81 -16.33
CA VAL A 164 -4.42 19.65 -16.79
C VAL A 164 -5.91 19.84 -16.52
N VAL A 165 -6.32 20.36 -15.36
CA VAL A 165 -7.73 20.66 -15.08
C VAL A 165 -8.29 21.69 -16.07
N SER A 166 -7.47 22.67 -16.49
CA SER A 166 -7.92 23.70 -17.45
C SER A 166 -7.98 23.23 -18.91
N ARG A 167 -7.26 22.16 -19.25
CA ARG A 167 -7.08 21.69 -20.64
C ARG A 167 -7.59 20.26 -20.87
N GLU A 168 -8.08 19.61 -19.83
CA GLU A 168 -8.53 18.21 -19.77
C GLU A 168 -7.39 17.19 -19.99
N ALA A 169 -6.41 17.46 -20.84
CA ALA A 169 -5.27 16.59 -21.11
C ALA A 169 -3.98 17.37 -21.44
N LEU A 170 -2.82 16.79 -21.16
CA LEU A 170 -1.49 17.33 -21.45
C LEU A 170 -0.58 16.28 -22.10
N SER A 171 0.27 16.69 -23.06
CA SER A 171 1.34 15.82 -23.54
C SER A 171 2.50 15.78 -22.56
N ALA A 172 3.31 14.70 -22.60
CA ALA A 172 4.53 14.56 -21.82
C ALA A 172 5.44 15.79 -21.93
N ASP A 173 5.77 16.22 -23.16
CA ASP A 173 6.58 17.43 -23.43
C ASP A 173 6.06 18.68 -22.71
N HIS A 174 4.72 18.82 -22.63
CA HIS A 174 4.10 19.95 -21.97
C HIS A 174 4.33 19.89 -20.46
N VAL A 175 4.14 18.72 -19.86
CA VAL A 175 4.35 18.51 -18.42
C VAL A 175 5.82 18.74 -18.05
N VAL A 176 6.75 18.22 -18.84
CA VAL A 176 8.20 18.45 -18.69
C VAL A 176 8.53 19.95 -18.81
N SER A 177 7.92 20.64 -19.77
CA SER A 177 8.10 22.09 -19.94
C SER A 177 7.55 22.90 -18.76
N LEU A 178 6.45 22.49 -18.13
CA LEU A 178 5.91 23.17 -16.93
C LEU A 178 6.86 23.01 -15.73
N ALA A 179 7.50 21.85 -15.61
CA ALA A 179 8.52 21.58 -14.60
C ALA A 179 9.88 22.23 -14.90
N GLN A 180 10.05 22.83 -16.09
CA GLN A 180 11.30 23.42 -16.58
C GLN A 180 12.45 22.41 -16.63
N LEU A 181 12.13 21.16 -16.96
CA LEU A 181 13.09 20.09 -17.09
C LEU A 181 13.64 20.01 -18.53
N PRO A 182 14.89 19.57 -18.73
CA PRO A 182 15.39 19.25 -20.07
C PRO A 182 14.56 18.13 -20.68
N GLN A 183 14.17 18.28 -21.95
CA GLN A 183 13.53 17.21 -22.71
C GLN A 183 14.51 16.03 -22.85
N ASP A 184 13.99 14.82 -22.92
CA ASP A 184 14.76 13.57 -23.08
C ASP A 184 15.83 13.38 -21.98
N SER A 185 15.54 13.81 -20.75
CA SER A 185 16.41 13.61 -19.59
C SER A 185 15.80 12.62 -18.60
N ALA A 186 16.65 11.87 -17.92
CA ALA A 186 16.22 10.95 -16.85
C ALA A 186 15.36 11.63 -15.79
N THR A 187 15.64 12.90 -15.46
CA THR A 187 14.81 13.68 -14.53
C THR A 187 13.41 13.94 -15.07
N ALA A 188 13.26 14.19 -16.37
CA ALA A 188 11.96 14.33 -17.01
C ALA A 188 11.17 13.01 -16.97
N ASP A 189 11.84 11.90 -17.28
CA ASP A 189 11.22 10.56 -17.28
C ASP A 189 10.77 10.15 -15.89
N VAL A 190 11.64 10.30 -14.88
CA VAL A 190 11.31 10.04 -13.48
C VAL A 190 10.16 10.94 -13.01
N TRP A 191 10.12 12.21 -13.44
CA TRP A 191 9.04 13.12 -13.07
C TRP A 191 7.69 12.70 -13.66
N LEU A 192 7.65 12.34 -14.95
CA LEU A 192 6.44 11.87 -15.62
C LEU A 192 5.92 10.58 -14.96
N LEU A 193 6.82 9.62 -14.74
CA LEU A 193 6.49 8.35 -14.10
C LEU A 193 6.03 8.56 -12.65
N ALA A 194 6.63 9.49 -11.91
CA ALA A 194 6.22 9.81 -10.54
C ALA A 194 4.79 10.38 -10.46
N LEU A 195 4.36 11.15 -11.46
CA LEU A 195 2.99 11.69 -11.51
C LEU A 195 1.95 10.60 -11.70
N GLU A 196 2.25 9.60 -12.53
CA GLU A 196 1.40 8.42 -12.74
C GLU A 196 1.37 7.52 -11.50
N LEU A 197 2.56 7.17 -10.97
CA LEU A 197 2.67 6.28 -9.81
C LEU A 197 2.09 6.88 -8.52
N SER A 198 2.05 8.22 -8.43
CA SER A 198 1.39 8.93 -7.33
C SER A 198 -0.14 9.06 -7.51
N ARG A 199 -0.68 8.63 -8.66
CA ARG A 199 -2.09 8.80 -9.08
C ARG A 199 -2.59 10.23 -9.10
N LEU A 200 -1.67 11.17 -9.28
CA LEU A 200 -2.06 12.57 -9.44
C LEU A 200 -2.46 12.83 -10.89
N LEU A 201 -1.85 12.12 -11.83
CA LEU A 201 -2.24 12.08 -13.22
C LEU A 201 -2.35 10.63 -13.68
N GLU A 202 -3.09 10.44 -14.76
CA GLU A 202 -3.25 9.16 -15.43
C GLU A 202 -3.01 9.34 -16.93
N THR A 203 -2.37 8.37 -17.56
CA THR A 203 -2.13 8.40 -19.00
C THR A 203 -3.27 7.67 -19.71
N ASP A 204 -3.91 8.37 -20.65
CA ASP A 204 -4.98 7.80 -21.47
C ASP A 204 -4.44 6.90 -22.59
N ASP A 205 -5.36 6.22 -23.30
CA ASP A 205 -5.02 5.32 -24.42
C ASP A 205 -4.25 6.02 -25.56
N ASP A 206 -4.33 7.34 -25.65
CA ASP A 206 -3.66 8.16 -26.66
C ASP A 206 -2.28 8.69 -26.17
N GLY A 207 -1.86 8.33 -24.95
CA GLY A 207 -0.59 8.73 -24.35
C GLY A 207 -0.58 10.14 -23.75
N PHE A 208 -1.75 10.74 -23.51
CA PHE A 208 -1.87 12.03 -22.84
C PHE A 208 -2.15 11.87 -21.35
N LEU A 209 -1.54 12.74 -20.55
CA LEU A 209 -1.73 12.83 -19.11
C LEU A 209 -3.00 13.62 -18.81
N ARG A 210 -3.94 12.99 -18.12
CA ARG A 210 -5.19 13.56 -17.59
C ARG A 210 -5.12 13.67 -16.07
N ALA A 211 -6.05 14.44 -15.49
CA ALA A 211 -6.21 14.48 -14.05
C ALA A 211 -6.65 13.09 -13.56
N GLY A 212 -5.91 12.48 -12.64
CA GLY A 212 -6.41 11.32 -11.91
C GLY A 212 -7.53 11.73 -10.95
N ASP A 213 -8.27 10.75 -10.43
CA ASP A 213 -9.49 10.96 -9.64
C ASP A 213 -9.35 12.05 -8.57
N THR A 214 -8.28 11.97 -7.76
CA THR A 214 -8.04 12.92 -6.66
C THR A 214 -7.89 14.38 -7.14
N VAL A 215 -7.32 14.59 -8.34
CA VAL A 215 -7.15 15.93 -8.94
C VAL A 215 -8.43 16.36 -9.65
N ALA A 216 -9.11 15.43 -10.30
CA ALA A 216 -10.37 15.66 -11.00
C ALA A 216 -11.47 16.11 -10.02
N ASP A 217 -11.65 15.38 -8.92
CA ASP A 217 -12.64 15.69 -7.87
C ASP A 217 -12.36 17.01 -7.18
N ALA A 218 -11.09 17.29 -6.91
CA ALA A 218 -10.69 18.56 -6.31
C ALA A 218 -10.84 19.74 -7.28
N GLY A 219 -10.81 19.49 -8.60
CA GLY A 219 -10.75 20.53 -9.64
C GLY A 219 -9.50 21.42 -9.55
N ARG A 220 -8.46 20.96 -8.86
CA ARG A 220 -7.17 21.66 -8.64
C ARG A 220 -6.19 20.70 -7.97
N MET A 221 -4.97 21.18 -7.72
CA MET A 221 -4.04 20.47 -6.84
C MET A 221 -4.70 20.18 -5.48
N PRO A 222 -4.67 18.92 -5.00
CA PRO A 222 -5.14 18.57 -3.67
C PRO A 222 -4.45 19.39 -2.59
N ARG A 223 -5.15 19.67 -1.49
CA ARG A 223 -4.54 20.39 -0.36
C ARG A 223 -3.35 19.59 0.15
N VAL A 224 -2.23 20.28 0.43
CA VAL A 224 -1.06 19.64 1.02
C VAL A 224 -1.44 19.03 2.35
N SER A 225 -1.30 17.71 2.41
CA SER A 225 -1.62 16.84 3.53
C SER A 225 -0.53 15.78 3.65
N ASP A 226 -0.51 15.09 4.79
CA ASP A 226 0.35 13.93 4.99
C ASP A 226 0.12 12.83 3.94
N ARG A 227 -1.12 12.66 3.47
CA ARG A 227 -1.44 11.73 2.39
C ARG A 227 -0.85 12.15 1.06
N LEU A 228 -1.02 13.41 0.65
CA LEU A 228 -0.42 13.91 -0.59
C LEU A 228 1.11 13.75 -0.53
N ALA A 229 1.71 13.98 0.65
CA ALA A 229 3.13 13.75 0.85
C ALA A 229 3.50 12.28 0.65
N ARG A 230 2.77 11.35 1.27
CA ARG A 230 3.00 9.91 1.11
C ARG A 230 2.87 9.46 -0.34
N ASN A 231 1.81 9.87 -1.05
CA ASN A 231 1.61 9.50 -2.45
C ASN A 231 2.68 10.09 -3.36
N LEU A 232 3.03 11.37 -3.18
CA LEU A 232 4.06 12.01 -4.00
C LEU A 232 5.45 11.42 -3.74
N VAL A 233 5.80 11.20 -2.47
CA VAL A 233 7.06 10.56 -2.10
C VAL A 233 7.11 9.12 -2.62
N ALA A 234 6.02 8.37 -2.49
CA ALA A 234 5.93 7.02 -3.04
C ALA A 234 6.11 7.01 -4.56
N GLY A 235 5.43 7.90 -5.29
CA GLY A 235 5.57 8.04 -6.73
C GLY A 235 7.00 8.40 -7.13
N LEU A 236 7.64 9.36 -6.45
CA LEU A 236 9.04 9.75 -6.72
C LEU A 236 10.03 8.62 -6.46
N VAL A 237 9.90 7.93 -5.31
CA VAL A 237 10.77 6.81 -4.94
C VAL A 237 10.60 5.66 -5.93
N GLN A 238 9.36 5.25 -6.20
CA GLN A 238 9.09 4.16 -7.14
C GLN A 238 9.60 4.52 -8.53
N ALA A 239 9.32 5.73 -9.03
CA ALA A 239 9.79 6.17 -10.34
C ALA A 239 11.31 6.15 -10.45
N ALA A 240 12.03 6.68 -9.46
CA ALA A 240 13.50 6.68 -9.47
C ALA A 240 14.08 5.26 -9.43
N VAL A 241 13.42 4.35 -8.72
CA VAL A 241 13.91 2.99 -8.53
C VAL A 241 13.61 2.09 -9.74
N ILE A 242 12.43 2.21 -10.36
CA ILE A 242 12.02 1.39 -11.51
C ILE A 242 12.37 2.03 -12.86
N HIS A 243 12.95 3.24 -12.85
CA HIS A 243 13.39 3.94 -14.04
C HIS A 243 14.33 3.04 -14.86
N GLN A 244 13.89 2.70 -16.06
CA GLN A 244 14.60 1.79 -16.94
C GLN A 244 15.75 2.51 -17.66
N PRO A 245 16.89 1.84 -17.89
CA PRO A 245 17.90 2.34 -18.80
C PRO A 245 17.36 2.37 -20.24
N PRO A 246 18.06 3.03 -21.18
CA PRO A 246 17.68 3.04 -22.59
C PRO A 246 17.41 1.64 -23.15
N ASP A 247 16.48 1.51 -24.10
CA ASP A 247 16.02 0.22 -24.65
C ASP A 247 17.15 -0.67 -25.23
N ASP A 248 18.27 -0.07 -25.63
CA ASP A 248 19.46 -0.76 -26.15
C ASP A 248 20.46 -1.19 -25.07
N ALA A 249 20.21 -0.86 -23.80
CA ALA A 249 21.05 -1.23 -22.67
C ALA A 249 20.91 -2.72 -22.28
N PRO A 250 22.00 -3.38 -21.84
CA PRO A 250 21.92 -4.70 -21.23
C PRO A 250 20.96 -4.75 -20.04
N ARG A 251 20.11 -5.77 -19.97
CA ARG A 251 19.11 -5.96 -18.90
C ARG A 251 19.74 -5.93 -17.49
N GLU A 252 20.97 -6.42 -17.37
CA GLU A 252 21.70 -6.47 -16.11
C GLU A 252 21.97 -5.07 -15.51
N ILE A 253 21.98 -4.01 -16.35
CA ILE A 253 22.07 -2.63 -15.87
C ILE A 253 20.80 -2.26 -15.11
N GLY A 254 19.61 -2.60 -15.64
CA GLY A 254 18.33 -2.33 -14.99
C GLY A 254 18.21 -3.07 -13.66
N ASP A 255 18.55 -4.37 -13.66
CA ASP A 255 18.48 -5.21 -12.46
C ASP A 255 19.44 -4.70 -11.36
N ALA A 256 20.68 -4.32 -11.73
CA ALA A 256 21.65 -3.78 -10.79
C ALA A 256 21.26 -2.38 -10.31
N ALA A 257 20.82 -1.49 -11.20
CA ALA A 257 20.43 -0.13 -10.86
C ALA A 257 19.26 -0.09 -9.87
N TRP A 258 18.30 -1.01 -10.02
CA TRP A 258 17.19 -1.15 -9.07
C TRP A 258 17.71 -1.38 -7.63
N VAL A 259 18.62 -2.33 -7.44
CA VAL A 259 19.23 -2.63 -6.13
C VAL A 259 20.04 -1.44 -5.61
N LEU A 260 20.83 -0.82 -6.48
CA LEU A 260 21.75 0.25 -6.12
C LEU A 260 21.04 1.54 -5.72
N THR A 261 20.01 1.95 -6.47
CA THR A 261 19.16 3.11 -6.12
C THR A 261 18.48 2.91 -4.76
N THR A 262 18.07 1.67 -4.46
CA THR A 262 17.47 1.30 -3.17
C THR A 262 18.44 1.49 -2.02
N VAL A 263 19.65 0.95 -2.15
CA VAL A 263 20.69 1.10 -1.13
C VAL A 263 21.03 2.57 -0.94
N ALA A 264 21.16 3.35 -2.01
CA ALA A 264 21.39 4.78 -1.92
C ALA A 264 20.29 5.51 -1.12
N LEU A 265 19.01 5.15 -1.33
CA LEU A 265 17.88 5.75 -0.62
C LEU A 265 17.79 5.30 0.84
N VAL A 266 18.11 4.05 1.15
CA VAL A 266 18.22 3.55 2.53
C VAL A 266 19.31 4.33 3.28
N THR A 267 20.48 4.49 2.66
CA THR A 267 21.58 5.28 3.19
C THR A 267 21.22 6.76 3.34
N ALA A 268 20.44 7.33 2.42
CA ALA A 268 19.95 8.70 2.55
C ALA A 268 18.93 8.86 3.70
N CYS A 269 18.20 7.80 4.07
CA CYS A 269 17.31 7.77 5.24
C CYS A 269 18.07 7.62 6.56
N ASP A 270 19.20 6.90 6.55
CA ASP A 270 20.12 6.78 7.67
C ASP A 270 21.57 7.12 7.27
N PRO A 271 21.93 8.43 7.23
CA PRO A 271 23.27 8.85 6.85
C PRO A 271 24.37 8.37 7.81
N THR A 272 24.02 7.83 8.99
CA THR A 272 25.01 7.25 9.91
C THR A 272 25.68 6.01 9.33
N LEU A 273 25.05 5.37 8.33
CA LEU A 273 25.64 4.27 7.57
C LEU A 273 26.87 4.70 6.76
N LEU A 274 27.02 5.99 6.47
CA LEU A 274 28.20 6.57 5.81
C LEU A 274 29.29 6.98 6.81
N GLU A 275 29.01 6.99 8.12
CA GLU A 275 30.00 7.32 9.15
C GLU A 275 30.97 6.13 9.35
N ALA A 276 31.78 5.82 8.34
CA ALA A 276 32.87 4.85 8.49
C ALA A 276 33.90 5.38 9.51
N VAL A 277 34.60 4.48 10.21
CA VAL A 277 35.82 4.85 10.94
C VAL A 277 36.91 4.98 9.88
N PRO A 278 37.49 6.17 9.64
CA PRO A 278 38.54 6.31 8.64
C PRO A 278 39.72 5.44 9.06
N ASP A 279 40.17 4.58 8.17
CA ASP A 279 41.49 3.98 8.27
C ASP A 279 42.59 5.05 8.00
N ASP A 280 42.24 6.17 7.35
CA ASP A 280 43.15 7.28 7.03
C ASP A 280 42.47 8.66 7.21
N PRO A 281 42.98 9.56 8.07
CA PRO A 281 42.41 10.90 8.31
C PRO A 281 42.56 11.89 7.14
N ASP A 282 43.16 11.49 6.02
CA ASP A 282 43.38 12.33 4.83
C ASP A 282 42.36 12.05 3.67
N ASP A 283 41.42 11.10 3.81
CA ASP A 283 40.31 10.90 2.85
C ASP A 283 39.16 11.88 3.13
N GLU A 284 39.02 12.91 2.28
CA GLU A 284 38.12 14.05 2.49
C GLU A 284 36.74 13.93 1.79
N GLU A 285 36.40 12.84 1.10
CA GLU A 285 35.19 12.76 0.27
C GLU A 285 34.35 11.48 0.50
N GLU A 286 33.54 11.45 1.57
CA GLU A 286 32.49 10.42 1.71
C GLU A 286 31.26 10.80 0.86
N SER A 287 31.04 10.11 -0.27
CA SER A 287 29.92 10.34 -1.22
C SER A 287 28.90 9.21 -1.21
N LEU A 288 27.61 9.48 -1.46
CA LEU A 288 26.59 8.43 -1.67
C LEU A 288 26.92 7.48 -2.82
N LEU A 289 27.69 7.95 -3.81
CA LEU A 289 28.02 7.16 -5.00
C LEU A 289 29.19 6.19 -4.77
N GLU A 290 29.98 6.36 -3.73
CA GLU A 290 31.11 5.48 -3.42
C GLU A 290 30.60 4.09 -2.95
N PRO A 291 29.71 3.96 -1.95
CA PRO A 291 29.07 2.68 -1.62
C PRO A 291 28.29 2.06 -2.78
N VAL A 292 27.69 2.90 -3.63
CA VAL A 292 26.98 2.46 -4.85
C VAL A 292 27.96 1.85 -5.85
N THR A 293 29.14 2.46 -6.04
CA THR A 293 30.16 1.97 -6.98
C THR A 293 30.80 0.67 -6.49
N ASP A 294 31.10 0.58 -5.19
CA ASP A 294 31.62 -0.63 -4.56
C ASP A 294 30.62 -1.78 -4.67
N LEU A 295 29.35 -1.50 -4.37
CA LEU A 295 28.28 -2.49 -4.48
C LEU A 295 28.01 -2.88 -5.94
N ALA A 296 28.07 -1.95 -6.89
CA ALA A 296 27.93 -2.23 -8.32
C ALA A 296 29.04 -3.17 -8.79
N THR A 297 30.28 -2.91 -8.36
CA THR A 297 31.43 -3.76 -8.65
C THR A 297 31.25 -5.17 -8.09
N ALA A 298 30.73 -5.27 -6.85
CA ALA A 298 30.45 -6.56 -6.22
C ALA A 298 29.30 -7.33 -6.91
N LEU A 299 28.22 -6.65 -7.30
CA LEU A 299 27.04 -7.24 -7.94
C LEU A 299 27.33 -7.70 -9.37
N LEU A 300 28.04 -6.89 -10.15
CA LEU A 300 28.30 -7.16 -11.57
C LEU A 300 29.51 -8.07 -11.77
N GLY A 301 30.42 -8.15 -10.80
CA GLY A 301 31.51 -9.13 -10.74
C GLY A 301 32.37 -9.15 -12.01
N GLU A 302 32.28 -10.25 -12.78
CA GLU A 302 33.02 -10.42 -14.04
C GLU A 302 32.58 -9.46 -15.16
N ARG A 303 31.39 -8.83 -15.03
CA ARG A 303 30.86 -7.81 -15.94
C ARG A 303 31.25 -6.40 -15.52
N GLY A 304 32.53 -6.21 -15.19
CA GLY A 304 33.07 -4.92 -14.74
C GLY A 304 32.88 -3.79 -15.77
N ASP A 305 32.71 -4.13 -17.05
CA ASP A 305 32.40 -3.18 -18.14
C ASP A 305 31.02 -2.52 -18.00
N LEU A 306 30.10 -3.11 -17.23
CA LEU A 306 28.77 -2.57 -17.00
C LEU A 306 28.68 -1.67 -15.75
N VAL A 307 29.72 -1.61 -14.92
CA VAL A 307 29.71 -0.86 -13.66
C VAL A 307 29.50 0.63 -13.89
N GLU A 308 30.34 1.25 -14.73
CA GLU A 308 30.26 2.69 -15.01
C GLU A 308 28.89 3.10 -15.61
N PRO A 309 28.37 2.43 -16.67
CA PRO A 309 27.02 2.68 -17.17
C PRO A 309 25.92 2.56 -16.10
N THR A 310 26.04 1.57 -15.21
CA THR A 310 25.06 1.35 -14.13
C THR A 310 25.11 2.48 -13.10
N VAL A 311 26.31 2.89 -12.67
CA VAL A 311 26.50 3.99 -11.71
C VAL A 311 25.99 5.32 -12.30
N VAL A 312 26.23 5.57 -13.59
CA VAL A 312 25.71 6.77 -14.29
C VAL A 312 24.17 6.77 -14.32
N HIS A 313 23.54 5.62 -14.57
CA HIS A 313 22.09 5.48 -14.55
C HIS A 313 21.51 5.77 -13.16
N VAL A 314 22.10 5.16 -12.11
CA VAL A 314 21.70 5.40 -10.71
C VAL A 314 21.88 6.86 -10.33
N ALA A 315 23.01 7.47 -10.69
CA ALA A 315 23.26 8.89 -10.41
C ALA A 315 22.19 9.79 -11.05
N SER A 316 21.76 9.49 -12.28
CA SER A 316 20.71 10.23 -12.98
C SER A 316 19.36 10.16 -12.26
N ALA A 317 19.02 9.01 -11.67
CA ALA A 317 17.83 8.86 -10.83
C ALA A 317 17.94 9.65 -9.51
N LEU A 318 19.11 9.64 -8.86
CA LEU A 318 19.36 10.42 -7.64
C LEU A 318 19.36 11.94 -7.92
N ASP A 319 19.83 12.38 -9.08
CA ASP A 319 19.73 13.77 -9.52
C ASP A 319 18.27 14.21 -9.67
N ALA A 320 17.40 13.33 -10.18
CA ALA A 320 15.97 13.61 -10.26
C ALA A 320 15.33 13.81 -8.87
N LEU A 321 15.70 12.97 -7.91
CA LEU A 321 15.24 13.10 -6.52
C LEU A 321 15.83 14.34 -5.83
N THR A 322 17.04 14.73 -6.19
CA THR A 322 17.67 15.97 -5.71
C THR A 322 16.97 17.20 -6.28
N TRP A 323 16.66 17.23 -7.58
CA TRP A 323 15.85 18.28 -8.21
C TRP A 323 14.48 18.42 -7.53
N SER A 324 13.84 17.30 -7.18
CA SER A 324 12.54 17.32 -6.50
C SER A 324 12.62 17.91 -5.09
N GLY A 325 13.82 17.91 -4.49
CA GLY A 325 14.12 18.25 -3.11
C GLY A 325 13.90 17.12 -2.10
N LEU A 326 13.57 15.91 -2.56
CA LEU A 326 13.46 14.72 -1.71
C LEU A 326 14.82 14.29 -1.16
N LEU A 327 15.88 14.44 -1.96
CA LEU A 327 17.26 14.35 -1.51
C LEU A 327 17.85 15.76 -1.36
N GLN A 328 18.51 16.01 -0.22
CA GLN A 328 19.10 17.31 0.09
C GLN A 328 20.54 17.15 0.56
N PRO A 329 21.46 18.08 0.23
CA PRO A 329 22.81 18.06 0.74
C PRO A 329 22.84 18.05 2.28
N LEU A 330 23.69 17.20 2.84
CA LEU A 330 23.96 17.08 4.27
C LEU A 330 25.47 17.04 4.48
N THR A 331 25.95 17.89 5.39
CA THR A 331 27.33 17.78 5.88
C THR A 331 27.36 16.81 7.06
N LEU A 332 28.15 15.75 6.94
CA LEU A 332 28.37 14.77 7.98
C LEU A 332 29.18 15.37 9.14
N PRO A 333 29.12 14.80 10.36
CA PRO A 333 29.81 15.33 11.54
C PRO A 333 31.33 15.53 11.36
N ARG A 334 31.95 14.82 10.40
CA ARG A 334 33.38 14.89 10.10
C ARG A 334 33.73 15.76 8.89
N GLY A 335 32.75 16.40 8.25
CA GLY A 335 32.98 17.36 7.16
C GLY A 335 32.70 16.83 5.76
N GLY A 336 32.49 15.52 5.58
CA GLY A 336 32.05 14.95 4.30
C GLY A 336 30.67 15.47 3.85
N GLU A 337 30.44 15.51 2.54
CA GLU A 337 29.18 15.97 1.94
C GLU A 337 28.42 14.80 1.32
N THR A 338 27.17 14.61 1.73
CA THR A 338 26.30 13.53 1.24
C THR A 338 24.92 14.07 0.88
N LEU A 339 24.01 13.22 0.40
CA LEU A 339 22.59 13.55 0.30
C LEU A 339 21.79 12.78 1.37
N ALA A 340 20.78 13.44 1.92
CA ALA A 340 19.91 12.84 2.92
C ALA A 340 18.44 13.19 2.63
N VAL A 341 17.56 12.30 3.07
CA VAL A 341 16.12 12.57 3.07
C VAL A 341 15.79 13.46 4.29
N PRO A 342 14.99 14.53 4.11
CA PRO A 342 14.50 15.34 5.23
C PRO A 342 13.85 14.48 6.31
N THR A 343 14.16 14.72 7.58
CA THR A 343 13.74 13.85 8.70
C THR A 343 12.25 13.54 8.69
N ALA A 344 11.40 14.53 8.41
CA ALA A 344 9.95 14.35 8.35
C ALA A 344 9.46 13.48 7.17
N LEU A 345 10.28 13.26 6.14
CA LEU A 345 9.93 12.46 4.95
C LEU A 345 10.58 11.08 4.95
N ARG A 346 11.55 10.81 5.84
CA ARG A 346 12.25 9.51 5.93
C ARG A 346 11.30 8.34 6.09
N HIS A 347 10.28 8.49 6.92
CA HIS A 347 9.26 7.46 7.12
C HIS A 347 8.48 7.17 5.83
N ALA A 348 8.12 8.21 5.06
CA ALA A 348 7.42 8.03 3.78
C ALA A 348 8.32 7.38 2.71
N VAL A 349 9.60 7.74 2.66
CA VAL A 349 10.58 7.07 1.77
C VAL A 349 10.78 5.61 2.18
N ALA A 350 10.98 5.34 3.47
CA ALA A 350 11.13 3.99 3.99
C ALA A 350 9.89 3.14 3.73
N GLN A 351 8.68 3.72 3.88
CA GLN A 351 7.43 3.05 3.53
C GLN A 351 7.35 2.78 2.03
N ALA A 352 7.73 3.73 1.17
CA ALA A 352 7.70 3.54 -0.27
C ALA A 352 8.67 2.46 -0.75
N LEU A 353 9.88 2.40 -0.18
CA LEU A 353 10.83 1.33 -0.41
C LEU A 353 10.29 0.01 0.13
N GLY A 354 9.76 0.01 1.35
CA GLY A 354 9.15 -1.18 1.94
C GLY A 354 7.98 -1.72 1.11
N ASP A 355 7.14 -0.85 0.55
CA ASP A 355 6.04 -1.21 -0.33
C ASP A 355 6.52 -1.77 -1.68
N LEU A 356 7.68 -1.32 -2.18
CA LEU A 356 8.25 -1.73 -3.46
C LEU A 356 9.02 -3.06 -3.38
N PHE A 357 9.77 -3.26 -2.28
CA PHE A 357 10.59 -4.46 -2.05
C PHE A 357 9.91 -5.48 -1.16
N GLY A 358 8.73 -5.14 -0.62
CA GLY A 358 8.08 -5.86 0.46
C GLY A 358 8.81 -5.75 1.82
N THR A 359 9.93 -5.03 1.94
CA THR A 359 10.79 -4.95 3.13
C THR A 359 10.22 -4.05 4.23
N GLY A 360 10.72 -4.15 5.47
CA GLY A 360 10.39 -3.19 6.55
C GLY A 360 9.28 -3.59 7.55
N ASP A 361 8.45 -4.58 7.23
CA ASP A 361 7.70 -5.31 8.26
C ASP A 361 8.50 -6.56 8.65
N ASP A 362 8.86 -6.67 9.93
CA ASP A 362 9.48 -7.86 10.48
C ASP A 362 8.55 -9.04 10.18
N HIS A 363 9.06 -10.11 9.54
CA HIS A 363 8.26 -11.31 9.30
C HIS A 363 7.65 -11.88 10.60
N GLU A 364 8.22 -11.50 11.75
CA GLU A 364 7.74 -11.84 13.09
C GLU A 364 6.62 -10.92 13.61
N THR A 365 6.59 -9.64 13.21
CA THR A 365 5.46 -8.74 13.51
C THR A 365 4.43 -8.87 12.39
N GLY A 366 3.78 -10.03 12.37
CA GLY A 366 2.89 -10.47 11.30
C GLY A 366 1.88 -9.43 10.84
N VAL A 367 1.45 -9.61 9.59
CA VAL A 367 0.18 -9.07 9.07
C VAL A 367 -0.80 -9.12 10.23
N ARG A 368 -1.22 -7.94 10.73
CA ARG A 368 -2.14 -7.88 11.87
C ARG A 368 -3.23 -8.87 11.56
N THR A 369 -3.38 -9.87 12.45
CA THR A 369 -4.15 -11.08 12.20
C THR A 369 -5.62 -10.69 12.06
N LEU A 370 -5.99 -10.15 10.91
CA LEU A 370 -7.35 -10.02 10.47
C LEU A 370 -7.67 -11.41 10.00
N ALA A 371 -8.16 -12.23 10.94
CA ALA A 371 -8.81 -13.47 10.60
C ALA A 371 -9.78 -13.19 9.43
N PRO A 372 -9.99 -14.17 8.53
CA PRO A 372 -11.01 -14.05 7.49
C PRO A 372 -12.27 -13.50 8.15
N VAL A 373 -12.93 -12.54 7.51
CA VAL A 373 -13.92 -11.64 8.12
C VAL A 373 -15.11 -12.31 8.82
N GLU A 374 -15.18 -13.64 8.82
CA GLU A 374 -15.86 -14.44 9.85
C GLU A 374 -15.19 -14.32 11.24
N ILE A 375 -15.49 -13.23 11.94
CA ILE A 375 -15.08 -13.05 13.33
C ILE A 375 -16.06 -13.81 14.22
N VAL A 376 -15.69 -15.00 14.67
CA VAL A 376 -16.54 -15.81 15.57
C VAL A 376 -16.39 -15.35 17.02
N SER A 377 -17.47 -15.45 17.77
CA SER A 377 -17.50 -15.15 19.20
C SER A 377 -16.50 -16.01 19.96
N THR A 378 -15.70 -15.35 20.80
CA THR A 378 -14.80 -16.04 21.74
C THR A 378 -15.48 -16.36 23.08
N LEU A 379 -16.72 -15.90 23.25
CA LEU A 379 -17.51 -16.07 24.47
C LEU A 379 -18.30 -17.39 24.44
N PRO A 380 -18.63 -17.98 25.61
CA PRO A 380 -19.45 -19.17 25.69
C PRO A 380 -20.81 -19.01 24.99
N ALA A 381 -21.29 -20.07 24.35
CA ALA A 381 -22.61 -20.07 23.70
C ALA A 381 -23.72 -19.64 24.67
N GLY A 382 -24.64 -18.79 24.19
CA GLY A 382 -25.72 -18.21 25.00
C GLY A 382 -25.30 -17.08 25.95
N THR A 383 -24.05 -16.63 25.89
CA THR A 383 -23.62 -15.38 26.53
C THR A 383 -24.29 -14.18 25.84
N TRP A 384 -24.71 -13.19 26.61
CA TRP A 384 -25.20 -11.91 26.07
C TRP A 384 -24.34 -10.74 26.57
N LEU A 385 -24.26 -9.69 25.77
CA LEU A 385 -23.64 -8.41 26.11
C LEU A 385 -24.70 -7.33 26.30
N GLU A 386 -24.48 -6.46 27.28
CA GLU A 386 -25.31 -5.29 27.56
C GLU A 386 -24.62 -4.03 27.04
N ILE A 387 -25.23 -3.37 26.06
CA ILE A 387 -24.67 -2.21 25.38
C ILE A 387 -25.51 -0.99 25.78
N ALA A 388 -24.89 -0.07 26.50
CA ALA A 388 -25.48 1.23 26.79
C ALA A 388 -25.35 2.13 25.56
N VAL A 389 -26.46 2.71 25.15
CA VAL A 389 -26.58 3.71 24.10
C VAL A 389 -26.68 5.07 24.76
N GLU A 390 -25.75 5.98 24.45
CA GLU A 390 -25.72 7.32 25.03
C GLU A 390 -27.08 8.00 24.91
N GLU A 391 -27.60 8.46 26.05
CA GLU A 391 -28.88 9.19 26.19
C GLU A 391 -30.16 8.45 25.76
N ALA A 392 -30.09 7.19 25.30
CA ALA A 392 -31.24 6.47 24.75
C ALA A 392 -31.64 5.21 25.53
N GLY A 393 -30.70 4.53 26.19
CA GLY A 393 -31.00 3.36 27.02
C GLY A 393 -29.96 2.25 26.94
N THR A 394 -30.40 1.01 27.13
CA THR A 394 -29.54 -0.20 27.08
C THR A 394 -30.17 -1.27 26.20
N VAL A 395 -29.39 -1.87 25.33
CA VAL A 395 -29.78 -3.04 24.52
C VAL A 395 -29.03 -4.28 24.99
N ARG A 396 -29.66 -5.45 24.84
CA ARG A 396 -29.03 -6.74 25.09
C ARG A 396 -28.93 -7.52 23.80
N VAL A 397 -27.72 -7.92 23.47
CA VAL A 397 -27.43 -8.64 22.22
C VAL A 397 -26.67 -9.92 22.56
N ALA A 398 -27.06 -11.02 21.90
CA ALA A 398 -26.35 -12.29 22.07
C ALA A 398 -24.93 -12.19 21.51
N ALA A 399 -23.96 -12.79 22.18
CA ALA A 399 -22.56 -12.73 21.77
C ALA A 399 -22.30 -13.44 20.43
N ASP A 400 -23.12 -14.43 20.08
CA ASP A 400 -23.07 -15.17 18.82
C ASP A 400 -23.90 -14.52 17.69
N ALA A 401 -24.63 -13.44 17.97
CA ALA A 401 -25.29 -12.65 16.94
C ALA A 401 -24.26 -11.85 16.12
N ASP A 402 -24.63 -11.48 14.90
CA ASP A 402 -23.85 -10.56 14.07
C ASP A 402 -23.86 -9.12 14.62
N LEU A 403 -22.84 -8.33 14.27
CA LEU A 403 -22.78 -6.90 14.62
C LEU A 403 -23.93 -6.11 14.00
N GLU A 404 -24.48 -6.59 12.89
CA GLU A 404 -25.67 -6.00 12.28
C GLU A 404 -26.88 -6.01 13.22
N THR A 405 -26.97 -6.99 14.10
CA THR A 405 -27.98 -7.05 15.16
C THR A 405 -27.79 -5.91 16.15
N VAL A 406 -26.55 -5.56 16.52
CA VAL A 406 -26.27 -4.39 17.38
C VAL A 406 -26.77 -3.13 16.71
N ARG A 407 -26.44 -2.93 15.42
CA ARG A 407 -26.90 -1.77 14.66
C ARG A 407 -28.43 -1.65 14.72
N ARG A 408 -29.15 -2.74 14.42
CA ARG A 408 -30.62 -2.80 14.40
C ARG A 408 -31.25 -2.50 15.76
N GLU A 409 -30.74 -3.09 16.84
CA GLU A 409 -31.25 -2.86 18.19
C GLU A 409 -31.00 -1.42 18.65
N VAL A 410 -29.81 -0.87 18.36
CA VAL A 410 -29.46 0.51 18.68
C VAL A 410 -30.35 1.50 17.92
N THR A 411 -30.55 1.31 16.61
CA THR A 411 -31.40 2.20 15.81
C THR A 411 -32.86 2.13 16.24
N THR A 412 -33.32 0.95 16.68
CA THR A 412 -34.65 0.76 17.26
C THR A 412 -34.80 1.54 18.57
N VAL A 413 -33.81 1.48 19.47
CA VAL A 413 -33.81 2.26 20.72
C VAL A 413 -33.73 3.76 20.48
N LEU A 414 -32.98 4.19 19.45
CA LEU A 414 -32.91 5.58 19.02
C LEU A 414 -34.18 6.07 18.30
N GLY A 415 -35.05 5.15 17.85
CA GLY A 415 -36.25 5.48 17.07
C GLY A 415 -35.92 6.04 15.69
N VAL A 416 -34.82 5.61 15.08
CA VAL A 416 -34.34 6.08 13.76
C VAL A 416 -34.28 4.93 12.76
N ASP A 417 -34.54 5.25 11.49
CA ASP A 417 -34.33 4.34 10.36
C ASP A 417 -33.19 4.92 9.49
N PRO A 418 -31.94 4.48 9.69
CA PRO A 418 -30.81 5.08 8.99
C PRO A 418 -30.69 4.54 7.56
N VAL A 419 -30.39 5.45 6.62
CA VAL A 419 -30.08 5.14 5.22
C VAL A 419 -28.71 4.47 5.11
N ALA A 420 -27.74 4.93 5.90
CA ALA A 420 -26.41 4.38 6.00
C ALA A 420 -25.96 4.40 7.47
N ALA A 421 -25.23 3.37 7.89
CA ALA A 421 -24.73 3.27 9.25
C ALA A 421 -23.43 2.46 9.33
N VAL A 422 -22.49 2.96 10.11
CA VAL A 422 -21.16 2.39 10.33
C VAL A 422 -20.92 2.26 11.83
N LEU A 423 -20.53 1.07 12.26
CA LEU A 423 -20.05 0.80 13.61
C LEU A 423 -18.52 0.93 13.63
N SER A 424 -17.97 1.69 14.57
CA SER A 424 -16.52 1.93 14.66
C SER A 424 -16.00 1.77 16.08
N GLY A 425 -14.83 1.14 16.24
CA GLY A 425 -14.10 1.09 17.51
C GLY A 425 -13.62 2.47 18.00
N ALA A 426 -13.30 2.59 19.29
CA ALA A 426 -12.94 3.88 19.90
C ALA A 426 -11.43 4.24 19.90
N SER A 427 -10.53 3.42 19.37
CA SER A 427 -9.07 3.68 19.43
C SER A 427 -8.49 4.32 18.17
N ASP A 428 -7.55 5.26 18.33
CA ASP A 428 -6.77 5.96 17.28
C ASP A 428 -5.74 5.06 16.54
N VAL A 429 -5.99 3.75 16.47
CA VAL A 429 -5.16 2.73 15.83
C VAL A 429 -6.14 1.75 15.18
N PRO A 430 -5.98 1.46 13.87
CA PRO A 430 -7.11 1.46 12.94
C PRO A 430 -8.30 0.74 13.54
N ALA A 431 -9.28 1.55 13.96
CA ALA A 431 -10.49 1.07 14.59
C ALA A 431 -11.22 0.18 13.58
N TYR A 432 -11.62 -1.02 13.99
CA TYR A 432 -12.49 -1.86 13.18
C TYR A 432 -13.74 -1.04 12.80
N ARG A 433 -14.02 -0.95 11.49
CA ARG A 433 -15.20 -0.29 10.93
C ARG A 433 -16.08 -1.33 10.25
N PHE A 434 -17.35 -1.35 10.61
CA PHE A 434 -18.31 -2.31 10.08
C PHE A 434 -19.53 -1.61 9.48
N ALA A 435 -19.92 -2.00 8.28
CA ALA A 435 -21.05 -1.45 7.56
C ALA A 435 -21.91 -2.59 6.99
N HIS A 436 -23.19 -2.30 6.75
CA HIS A 436 -24.09 -3.27 6.12
C HIS A 436 -23.62 -3.58 4.68
N PRO A 437 -23.74 -4.83 4.18
CA PRO A 437 -23.27 -5.21 2.84
C PRO A 437 -23.75 -4.32 1.70
N SER A 438 -24.98 -3.80 1.81
CA SER A 438 -25.62 -3.02 0.74
C SER A 438 -25.05 -1.62 0.52
N ILE A 439 -24.09 -1.19 1.32
CA ILE A 439 -23.44 0.13 1.21
C ILE A 439 -21.91 0.01 1.16
N LEU A 440 -21.36 -1.21 1.05
CA LEU A 440 -19.90 -1.40 0.97
C LEU A 440 -19.31 -0.79 -0.30
N ASP A 441 -20.11 -0.75 -1.36
CA ASP A 441 -19.80 -0.14 -2.65
C ASP A 441 -19.65 1.39 -2.59
N ALA A 442 -20.25 2.02 -1.57
CA ALA A 442 -20.18 3.47 -1.37
C ALA A 442 -18.93 3.93 -0.58
N PHE A 443 -18.02 3.01 -0.24
CA PHE A 443 -16.80 3.30 0.52
C PHE A 443 -15.57 3.19 -0.41
N ASP A 444 -15.28 4.26 -1.13
CA ASP A 444 -14.15 4.45 -2.05
C ASP A 444 -13.17 5.53 -1.58
N ASP A 445 -13.48 6.18 -0.46
CA ASP A 445 -12.73 7.28 0.12
C ASP A 445 -11.56 6.81 1.01
N ASP A 446 -10.75 7.78 1.43
CA ASP A 446 -9.56 7.55 2.22
C ASP A 446 -9.86 7.21 3.68
N GLY A 447 -9.29 6.11 4.17
CA GLY A 447 -9.58 5.57 5.50
C GLY A 447 -10.69 4.51 5.46
N ASP A 448 -11.32 4.28 4.30
CA ASP A 448 -12.33 3.25 4.13
C ASP A 448 -11.76 1.86 3.83
N GLU A 449 -10.45 1.73 3.60
CA GLU A 449 -9.78 0.45 3.35
C GLU A 449 -10.02 -0.59 4.47
N VAL A 450 -10.37 -0.15 5.67
CA VAL A 450 -10.64 -1.01 6.83
C VAL A 450 -12.13 -1.33 7.05
N VAL A 451 -13.03 -0.82 6.20
CA VAL A 451 -14.48 -1.04 6.33
C VAL A 451 -14.84 -2.45 5.85
N THR A 452 -15.63 -3.13 6.68
CA THR A 452 -15.95 -4.55 6.55
C THR A 452 -17.45 -4.81 6.70
N ASP A 453 -17.95 -5.89 6.12
CA ASP A 453 -19.32 -6.38 6.31
C ASP A 453 -19.66 -6.65 7.80
N SER A 454 -20.69 -5.97 8.32
CA SER A 454 -21.20 -6.14 9.69
C SER A 454 -21.85 -7.50 9.95
N THR A 455 -22.32 -8.20 8.92
CA THR A 455 -22.97 -9.53 9.03
C THR A 455 -21.97 -10.66 9.19
N ALA A 456 -20.71 -10.42 8.87
CA ALA A 456 -19.66 -11.41 8.94
C ALA A 456 -19.01 -11.52 10.33
N ALA A 457 -19.19 -10.50 11.18
CA ALA A 457 -18.57 -10.45 12.49
C ALA A 457 -19.59 -10.66 13.61
N GLN A 458 -19.31 -11.60 14.51
CA GLN A 458 -20.10 -11.84 15.70
C GLN A 458 -19.73 -10.86 16.81
N VAL A 459 -20.75 -10.46 17.56
CA VAL A 459 -20.68 -9.46 18.64
C VAL A 459 -19.60 -9.81 19.67
N GLY A 460 -19.54 -11.03 20.16
CA GLY A 460 -18.56 -11.47 21.18
C GLY A 460 -17.16 -11.75 20.64
N GLY A 461 -16.94 -11.61 19.33
CA GLY A 461 -15.62 -11.65 18.72
C GLY A 461 -15.03 -10.25 18.51
N VAL A 462 -15.87 -9.21 18.56
CA VAL A 462 -15.48 -7.81 18.32
C VAL A 462 -15.61 -6.96 19.57
N LEU A 463 -16.68 -7.14 20.35
CA LEU A 463 -17.01 -6.32 21.51
C LEU A 463 -16.65 -7.05 22.81
N ALA A 464 -15.94 -6.37 23.70
CA ALA A 464 -15.66 -6.83 25.07
C ALA A 464 -16.26 -5.86 26.10
N VAL A 465 -16.50 -6.38 27.33
CA VAL A 465 -17.00 -5.56 28.43
C VAL A 465 -15.99 -4.45 28.77
N GLY A 466 -16.47 -3.21 28.79
CA GLY A 466 -15.64 -2.02 28.99
C GLY A 466 -15.35 -1.25 27.71
N ASP A 467 -15.55 -1.87 26.55
CA ASP A 467 -15.26 -1.22 25.28
C ASP A 467 -16.23 -0.08 24.97
N THR A 468 -15.71 0.90 24.24
CA THR A 468 -16.49 1.99 23.65
C THR A 468 -16.49 1.83 22.14
N PHE A 469 -17.65 2.05 21.53
CA PHE A 469 -17.87 2.05 20.09
C PHE A 469 -18.67 3.28 19.69
N TRP A 470 -18.70 3.55 18.39
CA TRP A 470 -19.47 4.63 17.81
C TRP A 470 -20.37 4.07 16.72
N LEU A 471 -21.64 4.46 16.74
CA LEU A 471 -22.53 4.30 15.60
C LEU A 471 -22.61 5.63 14.87
N GLN A 472 -22.02 5.69 13.68
CA GLN A 472 -22.20 6.80 12.75
C GLN A 472 -23.34 6.46 11.80
N TYR A 473 -24.28 7.37 11.57
CA TYR A 473 -25.40 7.09 10.67
C TYR A 473 -25.99 8.34 10.01
N VAL A 474 -26.67 8.14 8.88
CA VAL A 474 -27.44 9.16 8.16
C VAL A 474 -28.93 8.84 8.31
N ALA A 475 -29.69 9.75 8.91
CA ALA A 475 -31.13 9.58 9.10
C ALA A 475 -31.93 10.00 7.86
N GLN A 476 -33.09 9.38 7.63
CA GLN A 476 -33.96 9.66 6.48
C GLN A 476 -34.78 10.97 6.60
N ASP A 477 -34.51 11.81 7.62
CA ASP A 477 -35.35 12.93 8.06
C ASP A 477 -35.27 14.20 7.18
N GLY A 478 -35.04 14.09 5.87
CA GLY A 478 -35.06 15.19 4.90
C GLY A 478 -33.84 16.13 4.90
N ASP A 479 -33.01 16.08 5.94
CA ASP A 479 -31.66 16.66 5.99
C ASP A 479 -30.67 15.50 6.19
N GLU A 480 -29.75 15.30 5.24
CA GLU A 480 -28.66 14.31 5.29
C GLU A 480 -27.61 14.69 6.34
N GLN A 481 -28.00 14.77 7.62
CA GLN A 481 -27.09 15.05 8.72
C GLN A 481 -26.46 13.75 9.20
N HIS A 482 -25.13 13.69 9.11
CA HIS A 482 -24.33 12.67 9.77
C HIS A 482 -24.47 12.82 11.29
N ARG A 483 -24.97 11.77 11.95
CA ARG A 483 -25.07 11.68 13.41
C ARG A 483 -24.08 10.65 13.92
N THR A 484 -23.62 10.84 15.15
CA THR A 484 -22.70 9.92 15.82
C THR A 484 -23.20 9.69 17.23
N VAL A 485 -23.35 8.42 17.62
CA VAL A 485 -23.82 8.01 18.95
C VAL A 485 -22.78 7.11 19.59
N ARG A 486 -22.44 7.39 20.85
CA ARG A 486 -21.52 6.57 21.62
C ARG A 486 -22.24 5.33 22.18
N LEU A 487 -21.60 4.19 22.02
CA LEU A 487 -22.00 2.91 22.57
C LEU A 487 -20.96 2.45 23.60
N ARG A 488 -21.41 1.86 24.70
CA ARG A 488 -20.53 1.28 25.72
C ARG A 488 -21.00 -0.09 26.14
N VAL A 489 -20.12 -1.08 26.07
CA VAL A 489 -20.42 -2.42 26.62
C VAL A 489 -20.28 -2.36 28.14
N THR A 490 -21.38 -2.53 28.85
CA THR A 490 -21.48 -2.30 30.30
C THR A 490 -21.51 -3.58 31.13
N GLY A 491 -21.84 -4.72 30.52
CA GLY A 491 -21.87 -6.00 31.20
C GLY A 491 -22.06 -7.19 30.27
N SER A 492 -21.96 -8.38 30.84
CA SER A 492 -22.23 -9.64 30.17
C SER A 492 -22.95 -10.60 31.11
N GLY A 493 -23.81 -11.47 30.60
CA GLY A 493 -24.43 -12.53 31.40
C GLY A 493 -24.28 -13.92 30.79
N ALA A 494 -24.20 -14.92 31.66
CA ALA A 494 -24.07 -16.32 31.30
C ALA A 494 -25.38 -16.90 30.75
N PRO A 495 -25.32 -17.99 29.94
CA PRO A 495 -26.50 -18.75 29.55
C PRO A 495 -27.28 -19.19 30.80
N SER A 496 -28.57 -18.86 30.83
CA SER A 496 -29.51 -19.21 31.89
C SER A 496 -29.83 -20.70 31.94
#